data_AF-A0A7C3IDM7-F1
#
_entry.id   AF-A0A7C3IDM7-F1
#
_cell.length_a   1.000
_cell.length_b   1.000
_cell.length_c   1.000
_cell.angle_alpha   90.00
_cell.angle_beta   90.00
_cell.angle_gamma   90.00
#
_symmetry.space_group_name_H-M   'P 1'
#
loop_
_entity.id
_entity.type
_entity.pdbx_description
1 polymer ?
#
loop_
_entity_poly.entity_id
_entity_poly.type
_entity_poly.pdbx_seq_one_letter_code
_entity_poly.pdbx_strand_id
1 'polypeptide(L)'
;MARARHTGRATEEEAVLYALRRRGVECRCGRSVGALVPASAAAQDRLYGLLGHYSFRLFLRDLIRLRAGARLEELTRYCSLPAVERFVAALEQLGVVRRSSGKVVLCDQQVRSFGPTLEWYVAEILRREFGMTAAWNLRPYKTSSGGDYDVVGVADGALVYVETKAAAPRNIEVSQIDAFVRRVVALAPDVVVFINDTQLRMLDKLVPAIGAAVREQAPHLGPFRRLQGEIFAAGGRFFVTNSEPDLAGNLGTCLSRFFRTRAGWT
;
A
#
# COMPACT_ATOMS: atom_id res chain seq x y z
N MET A 1 -33.88 -3.88 5.50
CA MET A 1 -33.19 -4.65 4.43
C MET A 1 -31.72 -4.25 4.36
N ALA A 2 -30.82 -4.96 5.05
CA ALA A 2 -29.40 -4.61 5.13
C ALA A 2 -28.50 -5.86 5.15
N ARG A 3 -28.47 -6.62 4.05
CA ARG A 3 -27.61 -7.82 3.92
C ARG A 3 -26.88 -7.96 2.58
N ALA A 4 -26.80 -6.91 1.76
CA ALA A 4 -26.31 -7.01 0.39
C ALA A 4 -24.83 -6.62 0.13
N ARG A 5 -24.08 -6.11 1.13
CA ARG A 5 -22.70 -5.61 0.90
C ARG A 5 -21.58 -6.51 1.41
N HIS A 6 -21.89 -7.52 2.22
CA HIS A 6 -20.87 -8.46 2.71
C HIS A 6 -20.50 -9.54 1.68
N THR A 7 -21.39 -9.81 0.73
CA THR A 7 -21.18 -10.78 -0.35
C THR A 7 -20.24 -10.26 -1.44
N GLY A 8 -20.31 -8.98 -1.80
CA GLY A 8 -19.50 -8.38 -2.87
C GLY A 8 -17.98 -8.38 -2.60
N ARG A 9 -17.56 -8.08 -1.36
CA ARG A 9 -16.14 -8.06 -0.98
C ARG A 9 -15.54 -9.47 -0.91
N ALA A 10 -16.33 -10.44 -0.45
CA ALA A 10 -15.93 -11.85 -0.45
C ALA A 10 -15.73 -12.36 -1.89
N THR A 11 -16.62 -11.99 -2.82
CA THR A 11 -16.48 -12.36 -4.24
C THR A 11 -15.28 -11.69 -4.92
N GLU A 12 -14.93 -10.46 -4.53
CA GLU A 12 -13.72 -9.79 -5.03
C GLU A 12 -12.44 -10.50 -4.55
N GLU A 13 -12.35 -10.77 -3.25
CA GLU A 13 -11.19 -11.47 -2.69
C GLU A 13 -11.02 -12.87 -3.28
N GLU A 14 -12.12 -13.61 -3.48
CA GLU A 14 -12.12 -14.90 -4.17
C GLU A 14 -11.55 -14.81 -5.59
N ALA A 15 -11.93 -13.80 -6.36
CA ALA A 15 -11.40 -13.61 -7.72
C ALA A 15 -9.88 -13.38 -7.72
N VAL A 16 -9.33 -12.65 -6.74
CA VAL A 16 -7.88 -12.52 -6.55
C VAL A 16 -7.25 -13.87 -6.18
N LEU A 17 -7.83 -14.60 -5.23
CA LEU A 17 -7.32 -15.91 -4.82
C LEU A 17 -7.33 -16.92 -5.98
N TYR A 18 -8.36 -16.91 -6.82
CA TYR A 18 -8.41 -17.72 -8.04
C TYR A 18 -7.33 -17.32 -9.05
N ALA A 19 -7.04 -16.02 -9.20
CA ALA A 19 -5.95 -15.55 -10.06
C ALA A 19 -4.59 -16.02 -9.56
N LEU A 20 -4.35 -15.97 -8.25
CA LEU A 20 -3.13 -16.50 -7.63
C LEU A 20 -3.01 -18.02 -7.81
N ARG A 21 -4.11 -18.77 -7.62
CA ARG A 21 -4.12 -20.23 -7.80
C ARG A 21 -3.78 -20.63 -9.24
N ARG A 22 -4.22 -19.86 -10.25
CA ARG A 22 -3.83 -20.08 -11.66
C ARG A 22 -2.32 -19.88 -11.91
N ARG A 23 -1.62 -19.17 -11.03
CA ARG A 23 -0.16 -19.02 -11.03
C ARG A 23 0.54 -20.02 -10.11
N GLY A 24 -0.18 -21.01 -9.58
CA GLY A 24 0.37 -22.00 -8.65
C GLY A 24 0.56 -21.50 -7.21
N VAL A 25 -0.01 -20.34 -6.87
CA VAL A 25 0.13 -19.73 -5.54
C VAL A 25 -1.16 -19.90 -4.75
N GLU A 26 -1.12 -20.71 -3.69
CA GLU A 26 -2.20 -20.79 -2.71
C GLU A 26 -1.98 -19.77 -1.59
N CYS A 27 -2.92 -18.84 -1.48
CA CYS A 27 -2.93 -17.79 -0.46
C CYS A 27 -4.24 -17.80 0.33
N ARG A 28 -4.19 -17.16 1.49
CA ARG A 28 -5.38 -16.68 2.20
C ARG A 28 -5.30 -15.17 2.36
N CYS A 29 -6.44 -14.50 2.39
CA CYS A 29 -6.51 -13.11 2.83
C CYS A 29 -6.08 -13.02 4.30
N GLY A 30 -5.19 -12.09 4.59
CA GLY A 30 -4.83 -11.73 5.95
C GLY A 30 -6.02 -11.12 6.65
N ARG A 31 -6.03 -11.20 7.98
CA ARG A 31 -7.03 -10.48 8.77
C ARG A 31 -6.66 -9.01 8.79
N SER A 32 -7.65 -8.13 8.96
CA SER A 32 -7.44 -6.70 9.22
C SER A 32 -6.76 -6.38 10.56
N VAL A 33 -6.29 -7.42 11.27
CA VAL A 33 -5.59 -7.30 12.56
C VAL A 33 -4.35 -6.44 12.39
N GLY A 34 -4.28 -5.38 13.19
CA GLY A 34 -3.16 -4.42 13.16
C GLY A 34 -3.28 -3.32 12.11
N ALA A 35 -4.33 -3.32 11.29
CA ALA A 35 -4.69 -2.22 10.40
C ALA A 35 -5.76 -1.32 11.04
N LEU A 36 -5.66 -0.02 10.84
CA LEU A 36 -6.67 0.95 11.27
C LEU A 36 -7.81 0.97 10.25
N VAL A 37 -8.66 -0.05 10.25
CA VAL A 37 -9.81 -0.14 9.33
C VAL A 37 -11.10 -0.17 10.14
N PRO A 38 -11.91 0.90 10.11
CA PRO A 38 -13.21 0.93 10.80
C PRO A 38 -14.15 -0.17 10.31
N ALA A 39 -15.03 -0.65 11.19
CA ALA A 39 -15.96 -1.73 10.84
C ALA A 39 -17.06 -1.33 9.86
N SER A 40 -17.51 -0.07 9.88
CA SER A 40 -18.61 0.40 9.03
C SER A 40 -18.11 0.97 7.70
N ALA A 41 -18.86 0.73 6.63
CA ALA A 41 -18.52 1.25 5.29
C ALA A 41 -18.42 2.79 5.27
N ALA A 42 -19.35 3.48 5.92
CA ALA A 42 -19.32 4.95 6.00
C ALA A 42 -18.07 5.48 6.72
N ALA A 43 -17.57 4.78 7.74
CA ALA A 43 -16.34 5.15 8.41
C ALA A 43 -15.10 4.81 7.56
N GLN A 44 -15.12 3.70 6.82
CA GLN A 44 -14.09 3.38 5.82
C GLN A 44 -14.00 4.45 4.73
N ASP A 45 -15.13 4.93 4.23
CA ASP A 45 -15.17 6.00 3.21
C ASP A 45 -14.56 7.31 3.72
N ARG A 46 -14.87 7.69 4.96
CA ARG A 46 -14.26 8.86 5.60
C ARG A 46 -12.76 8.68 5.81
N LEU A 47 -12.33 7.50 6.29
CA LEU A 47 -10.91 7.21 6.47
C LEU A 47 -10.16 7.24 5.14
N TYR A 48 -10.74 6.67 4.08
CA TYR A 48 -10.19 6.70 2.72
C TYR A 48 -9.91 8.15 2.28
N GLY A 49 -10.88 9.04 2.44
CA GLY A 49 -10.71 10.46 2.12
C GLY A 49 -9.57 11.13 2.90
N LEU A 50 -9.46 10.84 4.20
CA LEU A 50 -8.36 11.37 5.03
C LEU A 50 -6.99 10.84 4.58
N LEU A 51 -6.88 9.54 4.28
CA LEU A 51 -5.65 8.90 3.81
C LEU A 51 -5.19 9.41 2.44
N GLY A 52 -6.06 10.06 1.66
CA GLY A 52 -5.70 10.86 0.48
C GLY A 52 -4.60 11.87 0.76
N HIS A 53 -4.59 12.47 1.95
CA HIS A 53 -3.64 13.51 2.32
C HIS A 53 -2.35 12.92 2.92
N TYR A 54 -1.20 13.17 2.30
CA TYR A 54 0.09 12.69 2.81
C TYR A 54 0.40 13.18 4.23
N SER A 55 0.04 14.44 4.56
CA SER A 55 0.20 14.98 5.91
C SER A 55 -0.60 14.21 6.97
N PHE A 56 -1.80 13.72 6.63
CA PHE A 56 -2.59 12.86 7.50
C PHE A 56 -1.91 11.51 7.73
N ARG A 57 -1.35 10.89 6.68
CA ARG A 57 -0.61 9.63 6.80
C ARG A 57 0.63 9.77 7.69
N LEU A 58 1.37 10.89 7.57
CA LEU A 58 2.50 11.21 8.44
C LEU A 58 2.07 11.39 9.90
N PHE A 59 1.01 12.15 10.14
CA PHE A 59 0.41 12.33 11.45
C PHE A 59 0.03 10.99 12.09
N LEU A 60 -0.66 10.12 11.34
CA LEU A 60 -1.12 8.83 11.84
C LEU A 60 0.05 7.90 12.18
N ARG A 61 1.12 7.94 11.38
CA ARG A 61 2.36 7.19 11.65
C ARG A 61 3.02 7.63 12.96
N ASP A 62 3.04 8.93 13.25
CA ASP A 62 3.57 9.46 14.52
C ASP A 62 2.70 9.03 15.71
N LEU A 63 1.37 9.09 15.57
CA LEU A 63 0.45 8.63 16.61
C LEU A 63 0.64 7.12 16.92
N ILE A 64 0.73 6.27 15.89
CA ILE A 64 0.97 4.82 16.05
C ILE A 64 2.32 4.57 16.75
N ARG A 65 3.35 5.36 16.42
CA ARG A 65 4.68 5.23 17.04
C ARG A 65 4.64 5.52 18.54
N LEU A 66 3.82 6.47 18.98
CA LEU A 66 3.81 6.95 20.37
C LEU A 66 3.04 6.04 21.35
N ARG A 67 2.42 4.94 20.90
CA ARG A 67 1.87 3.80 21.68
C ARG A 67 1.01 4.11 22.90
N ALA A 68 1.61 4.66 23.95
CA ALA A 68 1.00 5.09 25.20
C ALA A 68 0.15 6.37 25.04
N GLY A 69 -0.04 6.83 23.81
CA GLY A 69 -0.74 8.06 23.47
C GLY A 69 0.15 9.29 23.44
N ALA A 70 -0.37 10.34 22.82
CA ALA A 70 0.36 11.58 22.58
C ALA A 70 -0.50 12.78 22.97
N ARG A 71 0.12 13.83 23.51
CA ARG A 71 -0.48 15.17 23.53
C ARG A 71 -0.51 15.73 22.12
N LEU A 72 -1.36 16.72 21.86
CA LEU A 72 -1.55 17.26 20.52
C LEU A 72 -0.25 17.92 20.01
N GLU A 73 0.48 18.59 20.89
CA GLU A 73 1.73 19.27 20.58
C GLU A 73 2.81 18.28 20.10
N GLU A 74 2.81 17.05 20.64
CA GLU A 74 3.74 15.98 20.26
C GLU A 74 3.47 15.43 18.84
N LEU A 75 2.30 15.73 18.25
CA LEU A 75 1.89 15.29 16.91
C LEU A 75 2.06 16.37 15.83
N THR A 76 2.64 17.53 16.18
CA THR A 76 2.82 18.69 15.27
C THR A 76 4.05 18.60 14.37
N ARG A 77 4.76 17.46 14.37
CA ARG A 77 6.01 17.29 13.62
C ARG A 77 5.88 17.54 12.12
N TYR A 78 4.74 17.18 11.54
CA TYR A 78 4.52 17.22 10.08
C TYR A 78 3.30 18.05 9.67
N CYS A 79 2.55 18.58 10.63
CA CYS A 79 1.36 19.38 10.37
C CYS A 79 1.13 20.36 11.52
N SER A 80 0.45 21.46 11.24
CA SER A 80 0.17 22.49 12.26
C SER A 80 -0.79 21.97 13.34
N LEU A 81 -0.75 22.57 14.52
CA LEU A 81 -1.66 22.22 15.63
C LEU A 81 -3.16 22.23 15.21
N PRO A 82 -3.66 23.24 14.46
CA PRO A 82 -5.04 23.19 13.96
C PRO A 82 -5.33 22.00 13.03
N ALA A 83 -4.34 21.52 12.27
CA ALA A 83 -4.49 20.33 11.46
C ALA A 83 -4.53 19.06 12.32
N VAL A 84 -3.66 18.96 13.33
CA VAL A 84 -3.67 17.88 14.33
C VAL A 84 -5.03 17.80 15.03
N GLU A 85 -5.57 18.92 15.50
CA GLU A 85 -6.89 18.98 16.16
C GLU A 85 -8.00 18.46 15.26
N ARG A 86 -8.04 18.89 13.99
CA ARG A 86 -9.00 18.38 13.00
C ARG A 86 -8.85 16.88 12.76
N PHE A 87 -7.62 16.38 12.64
CA PHE A 87 -7.36 14.96 12.42
C PHE A 87 -7.76 14.11 13.64
N VAL A 88 -7.48 14.57 14.85
CA VAL A 88 -7.92 13.91 16.09
C VAL A 88 -9.44 13.89 16.17
N ALA A 89 -10.11 15.02 15.94
CA ALA A 89 -11.58 15.08 15.97
C ALA A 89 -12.20 14.12 14.94
N ALA A 90 -11.63 14.02 13.74
CA ALA A 90 -12.08 13.07 12.74
C ALA A 90 -11.88 11.62 13.19
N LEU A 91 -10.71 11.27 13.76
CA LEU A 91 -10.44 9.92 14.26
C LEU A 91 -11.32 9.55 15.48
N GLU A 92 -11.68 10.51 16.33
CA GLU A 92 -12.63 10.29 17.44
C GLU A 92 -14.02 9.96 16.90
N GLN A 93 -14.50 10.69 15.89
CA GLN A 93 -15.78 10.39 15.23
C GLN A 93 -15.79 9.01 14.55
N LEU A 94 -14.62 8.54 14.10
CA LEU A 94 -14.47 7.20 13.53
C LEU A 94 -14.31 6.10 14.60
N GLY A 95 -14.24 6.46 15.89
CA GLY A 95 -13.99 5.53 16.99
C GLY A 95 -12.58 4.93 17.00
N VAL A 96 -11.65 5.52 16.25
CA VAL A 96 -10.27 5.02 16.08
C VAL A 96 -9.38 5.45 17.25
N VAL A 97 -9.64 6.62 17.80
CA VAL A 97 -8.93 7.16 18.96
C VAL A 97 -9.91 7.62 20.03
N ARG A 98 -9.40 7.78 21.24
CA ARG A 98 -10.09 8.43 22.37
C ARG A 98 -9.15 9.33 23.14
N ARG A 99 -9.68 10.33 23.83
CA ARG A 99 -8.93 11.10 24.82
C ARG A 99 -8.87 10.37 26.16
N SER A 100 -7.69 10.36 26.79
CA SER A 100 -7.45 9.77 28.10
C SER A 100 -6.32 10.54 28.78
N SER A 101 -6.58 11.13 29.95
CA SER A 101 -5.57 11.84 30.76
C SER A 101 -4.78 12.89 29.96
N GLY A 102 -5.47 13.71 29.16
CA GLY A 102 -4.86 14.75 28.32
C GLY A 102 -4.11 14.24 27.08
N LYS A 103 -4.14 12.92 26.80
CA LYS A 103 -3.53 12.31 25.62
C LYS A 103 -4.57 11.75 24.67
N VAL A 104 -4.23 11.68 23.39
CA VAL A 104 -4.95 10.92 22.38
C VAL A 104 -4.34 9.53 22.31
N VAL A 105 -5.16 8.49 22.47
CA VAL A 105 -4.74 7.08 22.44
C VAL A 105 -5.52 6.31 21.38
N LEU A 106 -4.86 5.34 20.72
CA LEU A 106 -5.53 4.41 19.81
C LEU A 106 -6.47 3.50 20.60
N CYS A 107 -7.68 3.29 20.07
CA CYS A 107 -8.65 2.35 20.65
C CYS A 107 -8.18 0.89 20.47
N ASP A 108 -7.56 0.57 19.33
CA ASP A 108 -7.00 -0.75 19.06
C ASP A 108 -5.48 -0.79 19.34
N GLN A 109 -5.08 -1.57 20.32
CA GLN A 109 -3.70 -1.76 20.76
C GLN A 109 -2.92 -2.78 19.90
N GLN A 110 -3.60 -3.49 18.99
CA GLN A 110 -2.99 -4.38 18.01
C GLN A 110 -2.36 -3.62 16.84
N VAL A 111 -2.76 -2.37 16.61
CA VAL A 111 -2.19 -1.51 15.56
C VAL A 111 -0.76 -1.15 15.94
N ARG A 112 0.20 -1.71 15.18
CA ARG A 112 1.62 -1.63 15.50
C ARG A 112 2.50 -0.95 14.46
N SER A 113 1.97 -0.71 13.29
CA SER A 113 2.63 0.10 12.28
C SER A 113 1.56 0.68 11.38
N PHE A 114 1.96 1.64 10.55
CA PHE A 114 1.08 2.17 9.52
C PHE A 114 0.97 1.24 8.30
N GLY A 115 1.86 0.24 8.17
CA GLY A 115 1.96 -0.65 7.01
C GLY A 115 0.62 -1.31 6.62
N PRO A 116 -0.02 -2.07 7.53
CA PRO A 116 -1.30 -2.72 7.21
C PRO A 116 -2.42 -1.74 6.81
N THR A 117 -2.43 -0.52 7.35
CA THR A 117 -3.38 0.52 6.95
C THR A 117 -3.06 1.07 5.55
N LEU A 118 -1.78 1.19 5.21
CA LEU A 118 -1.34 1.60 3.87
C LEU A 118 -1.68 0.54 2.82
N GLU A 119 -1.50 -0.75 3.13
CA GLU A 119 -1.92 -1.86 2.27
C GLU A 119 -3.43 -1.80 1.98
N TRP A 120 -4.25 -1.65 3.03
CA TRP A 120 -5.69 -1.47 2.87
C TRP A 120 -6.02 -0.25 1.99
N TYR A 121 -5.39 0.89 2.25
CA TYR A 121 -5.61 2.11 1.48
C TYR A 121 -5.28 1.96 0.00
N VAL A 122 -4.16 1.32 -0.33
CA VAL A 122 -3.77 1.05 -1.73
C VAL A 122 -4.76 0.09 -2.39
N ALA A 123 -5.25 -0.93 -1.68
CA ALA A 123 -6.31 -1.79 -2.20
C ALA A 123 -7.61 -1.01 -2.47
N GLU A 124 -7.98 -0.04 -1.62
CA GLU A 124 -9.13 0.83 -1.87
C GLU A 124 -8.92 1.74 -3.08
N ILE A 125 -7.71 2.26 -3.32
CA ILE A 125 -7.42 3.03 -4.54
C ILE A 125 -7.67 2.16 -5.78
N LEU A 126 -7.12 0.93 -5.80
CA LEU A 126 -7.33 0.00 -6.91
C LEU A 126 -8.82 -0.27 -7.19
N ARG A 127 -9.62 -0.44 -6.13
CA ARG A 127 -11.07 -0.67 -6.25
C ARG A 127 -11.83 0.58 -6.70
N ARG A 128 -11.62 1.70 -6.01
CA ARG A 128 -12.45 2.91 -6.13
C ARG A 128 -12.10 3.73 -7.35
N GLU A 129 -10.80 3.90 -7.62
CA GLU A 129 -10.32 4.80 -8.68
C GLU A 129 -10.11 4.06 -10.01
N PHE A 130 -9.83 2.76 -9.96
CA PHE A 130 -9.48 1.97 -11.15
C PHE A 130 -10.43 0.79 -11.42
N GLY A 131 -11.49 0.62 -10.61
CA GLY A 131 -12.49 -0.43 -10.81
C GLY A 131 -11.93 -1.86 -10.73
N MET A 132 -10.75 -2.04 -10.13
CA MET A 132 -10.10 -3.34 -10.06
C MET A 132 -10.66 -4.18 -8.92
N THR A 133 -10.68 -5.49 -9.14
CA THR A 133 -10.79 -6.42 -8.02
C THR A 133 -9.46 -6.41 -7.28
N ALA A 134 -9.44 -6.22 -5.96
CA ALA A 134 -8.21 -6.23 -5.17
C ALA A 134 -8.36 -6.95 -3.84
N ALA A 135 -7.25 -7.47 -3.32
CA ALA A 135 -7.11 -8.02 -1.97
C ALA A 135 -5.75 -7.59 -1.39
N TRP A 136 -5.61 -7.63 -0.07
CA TRP A 136 -4.43 -7.12 0.63
C TRP A 136 -4.02 -8.04 1.79
N ASN A 137 -2.79 -7.91 2.28
CA ASN A 137 -2.19 -8.74 3.32
C ASN A 137 -2.32 -10.25 3.00
N LEU A 138 -2.03 -10.64 1.76
CA LEU A 138 -2.24 -12.00 1.29
C LEU A 138 -1.10 -12.89 1.77
N ARG A 139 -1.44 -13.97 2.48
CA ARG A 139 -0.48 -14.87 3.11
C ARG A 139 -0.41 -16.18 2.34
N PRO A 140 0.71 -16.48 1.66
CA PRO A 140 0.88 -17.76 1.00
C PRO A 140 1.01 -18.90 2.02
N TYR A 141 0.47 -20.08 1.70
CA TYR A 141 0.57 -21.26 2.56
C TYR A 141 1.94 -21.93 2.49
N LYS A 142 2.56 -21.96 1.31
CA LYS A 142 3.86 -22.56 1.03
C LYS A 142 4.50 -21.81 -0.15
N THR A 143 5.45 -20.91 0.12
CA THR A 143 6.27 -20.31 -0.94
C THR A 143 7.75 -20.55 -0.64
N SER A 144 8.50 -20.91 -1.68
CA SER A 144 9.96 -21.01 -1.64
C SER A 144 10.63 -19.65 -1.47
N SER A 145 9.93 -18.55 -1.78
CA SER A 145 10.42 -17.18 -1.68
C SER A 145 10.17 -16.51 -0.34
N GLY A 146 9.23 -17.01 0.48
CA GLY A 146 8.81 -16.44 1.76
C GLY A 146 8.10 -15.09 1.67
N GLY A 147 7.40 -14.70 2.74
CA GLY A 147 6.75 -13.39 2.91
C GLY A 147 5.33 -13.29 2.38
N ASP A 148 4.63 -12.24 2.81
CA ASP A 148 3.26 -11.92 2.40
C ASP A 148 3.26 -11.05 1.12
N TYR A 149 2.13 -11.02 0.41
CA TYR A 149 1.88 -10.06 -0.67
C TYR A 149 1.00 -8.92 -0.14
N ASP A 150 1.56 -7.71 -0.12
CA ASP A 150 0.91 -6.51 0.42
C ASP A 150 -0.44 -6.25 -0.25
N VAL A 151 -0.49 -6.06 -1.57
CA VAL A 151 -1.74 -5.84 -2.32
C VAL A 151 -1.67 -6.54 -3.67
N VAL A 152 -2.71 -7.30 -4.02
CA VAL A 152 -2.85 -7.91 -5.35
C VAL A 152 -4.18 -7.49 -5.96
N GLY A 153 -4.12 -7.01 -7.21
CA GLY A 153 -5.27 -6.64 -8.02
C GLY A 153 -5.41 -7.49 -9.27
N VAL A 154 -6.62 -7.53 -9.83
CA VAL A 154 -6.93 -8.15 -11.11
C VAL A 154 -7.79 -7.18 -11.93
N ALA A 155 -7.36 -6.91 -13.16
CA ALA A 155 -8.09 -6.11 -14.15
C ALA A 155 -7.65 -6.50 -15.57
N ASP A 156 -8.59 -6.58 -16.51
CA ASP A 156 -8.33 -6.88 -17.93
C ASP A 156 -7.44 -8.12 -18.15
N GLY A 157 -7.67 -9.16 -17.35
CA GLY A 157 -6.89 -10.40 -17.37
C GLY A 157 -5.42 -10.25 -16.92
N ALA A 158 -5.01 -9.09 -16.41
CA ALA A 158 -3.71 -8.86 -15.80
C ALA A 158 -3.77 -9.02 -14.28
N LEU A 159 -2.72 -9.63 -13.74
CA LEU A 159 -2.40 -9.67 -12.32
C LEU A 159 -1.50 -8.48 -11.97
N VAL A 160 -1.98 -7.64 -11.06
CA VAL A 160 -1.27 -6.47 -10.53
C VAL A 160 -0.76 -6.80 -9.14
N TYR A 161 0.53 -6.64 -8.89
CA TYR A 161 1.10 -6.73 -7.54
C TYR A 161 1.61 -5.37 -7.09
N VAL A 162 1.16 -4.88 -5.94
CA VAL A 162 1.67 -3.65 -5.34
C VAL A 162 2.32 -3.97 -4.00
N GLU A 163 3.61 -3.67 -3.87
CA GLU A 163 4.35 -3.71 -2.61
C GLU A 163 4.34 -2.30 -2.01
N THR A 164 4.06 -2.19 -0.72
CA THR A 164 3.99 -0.92 0.00
C THR A 164 5.04 -0.83 1.10
N LYS A 165 5.63 0.35 1.28
CA LYS A 165 6.51 0.64 2.41
C LYS A 165 6.20 2.01 2.97
N ALA A 166 6.02 2.08 4.28
CA ALA A 166 5.82 3.35 5.00
C ALA A 166 7.10 3.88 5.66
N ALA A 167 8.22 3.14 5.55
CA ALA A 167 9.49 3.53 6.12
C ALA A 167 10.21 4.55 5.23
N ALA A 168 11.05 5.40 5.81
CA ALA A 168 11.93 6.24 5.01
C ALA A 168 12.84 5.37 4.11
N PRO A 169 13.19 5.79 2.87
CA PRO A 169 14.06 5.03 1.98
C PRO A 169 15.30 4.47 2.66
N ARG A 170 15.98 5.30 3.47
CA ARG A 170 17.19 4.94 4.21
C ARG A 170 17.00 3.82 5.24
N ASN A 171 15.79 3.57 5.70
CA ASN A 171 15.46 2.54 6.70
C ASN A 171 14.98 1.21 6.07
N ILE A 172 14.87 1.14 4.74
CA ILE A 172 14.53 -0.11 4.05
C ILE A 172 15.83 -0.90 3.81
N GLU A 173 15.88 -2.12 4.31
CA GLU A 173 17.07 -2.98 4.20
C GLU A 173 17.16 -3.64 2.81
N VAL A 174 18.39 -3.90 2.35
CA VAL A 174 18.63 -4.55 1.05
C VAL A 174 18.04 -5.96 1.04
N SER A 175 18.15 -6.71 2.14
CA SER A 175 17.55 -8.03 2.32
C SER A 175 16.03 -8.04 2.10
N GLN A 176 15.33 -6.97 2.51
CA GLN A 176 13.90 -6.81 2.27
C GLN A 176 13.58 -6.57 0.79
N ILE A 177 14.44 -5.82 0.10
CA ILE A 177 14.34 -5.59 -1.35
C ILE A 177 14.58 -6.90 -2.12
N ASP A 178 15.60 -7.66 -1.74
CA ASP A 178 15.91 -8.95 -2.37
C ASP A 178 14.77 -9.95 -2.18
N ALA A 179 14.19 -10.02 -0.98
CA ALA A 179 13.03 -10.84 -0.69
C ALA A 179 11.80 -10.42 -1.51
N PHE A 180 11.58 -9.11 -1.67
CA PHE A 180 10.51 -8.58 -2.51
C PHE A 180 10.71 -8.98 -3.99
N VAL A 181 11.89 -8.75 -4.57
CA VAL A 181 12.14 -9.11 -5.98
C VAL A 181 12.01 -10.63 -6.18
N ARG A 182 12.45 -11.44 -5.21
CA ARG A 182 12.23 -12.90 -5.24
C ARG A 182 10.75 -13.27 -5.28
N ARG A 183 9.89 -12.58 -4.52
CA ARG A 183 8.43 -12.75 -4.59
C ARG A 183 7.88 -12.34 -5.95
N VAL A 184 8.39 -11.26 -6.56
CA VAL A 184 8.00 -10.84 -7.91
C VAL A 184 8.33 -11.92 -8.93
N VAL A 185 9.53 -12.48 -8.89
CA VAL A 185 9.95 -13.57 -9.80
C VAL A 185 9.10 -14.82 -9.59
N ALA A 186 8.85 -15.21 -8.32
CA ALA A 186 8.05 -16.38 -7.99
C ALA A 186 6.58 -16.23 -8.40
N LEU A 187 6.00 -15.04 -8.24
CA LEU A 187 4.60 -14.78 -8.60
C LEU A 187 4.43 -14.53 -10.11
N ALA A 188 5.44 -13.96 -10.76
CA ALA A 188 5.41 -13.50 -12.15
C ALA A 188 4.15 -12.67 -12.48
N PRO A 189 3.88 -11.55 -11.76
CA PRO A 189 2.74 -10.70 -12.05
C PRO A 189 2.91 -10.01 -13.41
N ASP A 190 1.80 -9.61 -14.02
CA ASP A 190 1.83 -8.92 -15.31
C ASP A 190 2.34 -7.48 -15.15
N VAL A 191 2.04 -6.86 -14.01
CA VAL A 191 2.60 -5.58 -13.58
C VAL A 191 2.90 -5.60 -12.07
N VAL A 192 4.02 -5.01 -11.69
CA VAL A 192 4.40 -4.77 -10.30
C VAL A 192 4.64 -3.29 -10.06
N VAL A 193 4.16 -2.77 -8.93
CA VAL A 193 4.43 -1.41 -8.47
C VAL A 193 4.98 -1.45 -7.05
N PHE A 194 6.18 -0.94 -6.84
CA PHE A 194 6.71 -0.69 -5.50
C PHE A 194 6.38 0.76 -5.10
N ILE A 195 5.59 0.93 -4.05
CA ILE A 195 5.21 2.24 -3.50
C ILE A 195 5.94 2.47 -2.18
N ASN A 196 6.70 3.55 -2.09
CA ASN A 196 7.22 4.03 -0.81
C ASN A 196 6.47 5.29 -0.36
N ASP A 197 5.73 5.23 0.75
CA ASP A 197 4.95 6.35 1.28
C ASP A 197 5.84 7.44 1.88
N THR A 198 6.42 8.22 0.99
CA THR A 198 7.35 9.31 1.26
C THR A 198 7.29 10.34 0.15
N GLN A 199 7.79 11.55 0.40
CA GLN A 199 8.12 12.55 -0.61
C GLN A 199 9.64 12.69 -0.79
N LEU A 200 10.43 11.80 -0.18
CA LEU A 200 11.87 11.78 -0.36
C LEU A 200 12.23 11.19 -1.73
N ARG A 201 13.34 11.66 -2.30
CA ARG A 201 13.92 11.11 -3.53
C ARG A 201 14.25 9.64 -3.35
N MET A 202 13.83 8.81 -4.31
CA MET A 202 14.11 7.38 -4.33
C MET A 202 15.38 7.04 -5.11
N LEU A 203 15.80 7.92 -6.02
CA LEU A 203 16.96 7.69 -6.88
C LEU A 203 18.27 7.52 -6.09
N ASP A 204 18.35 8.09 -4.89
CA ASP A 204 19.57 8.04 -4.07
C ASP A 204 19.82 6.66 -3.43
N LYS A 205 18.77 5.85 -3.26
CA LYS A 205 18.90 4.55 -2.57
C LYS A 205 17.98 3.45 -3.10
N LEU A 206 16.67 3.70 -3.12
CA LEU A 206 15.69 2.64 -3.42
C LEU A 206 15.76 2.19 -4.88
N VAL A 207 15.80 3.11 -5.83
CA VAL A 207 15.88 2.75 -7.26
C VAL A 207 17.17 2.00 -7.58
N PRO A 208 18.37 2.43 -7.12
CA PRO A 208 19.59 1.65 -7.28
C PRO A 208 19.53 0.26 -6.64
N ALA A 209 19.01 0.14 -5.42
CA ALA A 209 18.94 -1.13 -4.70
C ALA A 209 17.96 -2.11 -5.36
N ILE A 210 16.74 -1.66 -5.69
CA ILE A 210 15.77 -2.48 -6.44
C ILE A 210 16.34 -2.83 -7.83
N GLY A 211 16.99 -1.87 -8.50
CA GLY A 211 17.64 -2.10 -9.78
C GLY A 211 18.75 -3.15 -9.72
N ALA A 212 19.52 -3.23 -8.63
CA ALA A 212 20.52 -4.26 -8.42
C ALA A 212 19.86 -5.64 -8.28
N ALA A 213 18.86 -5.77 -7.41
CA ALA A 213 18.13 -7.02 -7.21
C ALA A 213 17.42 -7.48 -8.51
N VAL A 214 16.85 -6.57 -9.30
CA VAL A 214 16.24 -6.87 -10.60
C VAL A 214 17.27 -7.33 -11.62
N ARG A 215 18.47 -6.70 -11.68
CA ARG A 215 19.52 -7.16 -12.61
C ARG A 215 19.97 -8.58 -12.30
N GLU A 216 20.01 -8.97 -11.03
CA GLU A 216 20.41 -10.31 -10.61
C GLU A 216 19.30 -11.33 -10.84
N GLN A 217 18.06 -11.04 -10.41
CA GLN A 217 16.99 -12.02 -10.33
C GLN A 217 16.01 -11.98 -11.51
N ALA A 218 15.94 -10.87 -12.24
CA ALA A 218 15.04 -10.66 -13.38
C ALA A 218 15.68 -9.82 -14.51
N PRO A 219 16.86 -10.22 -15.04
CA PRO A 219 17.65 -9.41 -15.97
C PRO A 219 16.90 -9.03 -17.26
N HIS A 220 15.91 -9.83 -17.66
CA HIS A 220 15.07 -9.58 -18.84
C HIS A 220 14.23 -8.29 -18.77
N LEU A 221 14.01 -7.71 -17.58
CA LEU A 221 13.32 -6.42 -17.43
C LEU A 221 14.19 -5.22 -17.82
N GLY A 222 15.51 -5.39 -17.89
CA GLY A 222 16.44 -4.30 -18.14
C GLY A 222 16.53 -3.27 -16.99
N PRO A 223 17.25 -2.16 -17.19
CA PRO A 223 17.46 -1.15 -16.17
C PRO A 223 16.21 -0.27 -15.95
N PHE A 224 16.06 0.26 -14.74
CA PHE A 224 15.07 1.29 -14.45
C PHE A 224 15.39 2.60 -15.17
N ARG A 225 14.39 3.18 -15.80
CA ARG A 225 14.43 4.53 -16.40
C ARG A 225 13.36 5.40 -15.73
N ARG A 226 13.67 6.68 -15.53
CA ARG A 226 12.69 7.65 -15.02
C ARG A 226 11.62 7.87 -16.09
N LEU A 227 10.35 7.73 -15.70
CA LEU A 227 9.20 8.00 -16.55
C LEU A 227 8.75 9.45 -16.38
N GLN A 228 8.44 9.84 -15.14
CA GLN A 228 7.97 11.19 -14.79
C GLN A 228 8.15 11.38 -13.29
N GLY A 229 8.60 12.56 -12.84
CA GLY A 229 8.76 12.84 -11.41
C GLY A 229 9.52 11.72 -10.70
N GLU A 230 9.03 11.26 -9.55
CA GLU A 230 9.55 10.09 -8.83
C GLU A 230 8.85 8.79 -9.26
N ILE A 231 8.61 8.59 -10.56
CA ILE A 231 8.16 7.32 -11.14
C ILE A 231 9.26 6.76 -12.04
N PHE A 232 9.66 5.52 -11.79
CA PHE A 232 10.67 4.79 -12.54
C PHE A 232 10.08 3.48 -13.06
N ALA A 233 10.50 3.05 -14.24
CA ALA A 233 10.00 1.85 -14.89
C ALA A 233 11.13 0.98 -15.45
N ALA A 234 10.99 -0.34 -15.34
CA ALA A 234 11.79 -1.36 -16.03
C ALA A 234 10.86 -2.32 -16.79
N GLY A 235 11.23 -2.64 -18.03
CA GLY A 235 10.50 -3.56 -18.91
C GLY A 235 9.05 -3.18 -19.23
N GLY A 236 8.62 -1.95 -18.91
CA GLY A 236 7.21 -1.54 -19.00
C GLY A 236 6.26 -2.26 -18.04
N ARG A 237 6.80 -3.02 -17.07
CA ARG A 237 6.03 -3.90 -16.17
C ARG A 237 6.40 -3.74 -14.70
N PHE A 238 7.60 -3.23 -14.39
CA PHE A 238 8.03 -3.00 -13.02
C PHE A 238 8.16 -1.50 -12.78
N PHE A 239 7.33 -0.97 -11.90
CA PHE A 239 7.34 0.44 -11.51
C PHE A 239 7.81 0.63 -10.07
N VAL A 240 8.50 1.75 -9.82
CA VAL A 240 8.86 2.22 -8.48
C VAL A 240 8.39 3.66 -8.36
N THR A 241 7.61 3.97 -7.33
CA THR A 241 7.09 5.32 -7.09
C THR A 241 7.01 5.69 -5.61
N ASN A 242 6.92 6.98 -5.33
CA ASN A 242 6.69 7.53 -4.01
C ASN A 242 5.27 8.13 -3.92
N SER A 243 4.99 8.91 -2.88
CA SER A 243 3.69 9.53 -2.65
C SER A 243 3.56 10.96 -3.17
N GLU A 244 4.54 11.49 -3.90
CA GLU A 244 4.54 12.86 -4.42
C GLU A 244 4.17 12.91 -5.90
N PRO A 245 3.27 13.82 -6.33
CA PRO A 245 2.45 14.74 -5.51
C PRO A 245 1.30 14.02 -4.82
N ASP A 246 0.84 12.90 -5.38
CA ASP A 246 -0.27 12.12 -4.86
C ASP A 246 -0.10 10.62 -5.20
N LEU A 247 -0.44 9.75 -4.24
CA LEU A 247 -0.20 8.31 -4.36
C LEU A 247 -1.10 7.66 -5.42
N ALA A 248 -2.38 8.06 -5.50
CA ALA A 248 -3.34 7.46 -6.41
C ALA A 248 -3.03 7.77 -7.88
N GLY A 249 -2.67 9.01 -8.19
CA GLY A 249 -2.24 9.48 -9.50
C GLY A 249 -0.90 8.90 -9.95
N ASN A 250 0.05 8.72 -9.03
CA ASN A 250 1.28 7.99 -9.33
C ASN A 250 1.00 6.52 -9.68
N LEU A 251 0.15 5.84 -8.90
CA LEU A 251 -0.30 4.49 -9.22
C LEU A 251 -1.03 4.44 -10.56
N GLY A 252 -1.93 5.39 -10.82
CA GLY A 252 -2.63 5.53 -12.10
C GLY A 252 -1.70 5.73 -13.29
N THR A 253 -0.64 6.51 -13.12
CA THR A 253 0.39 6.70 -14.14
C THR A 253 1.12 5.39 -14.46
N CYS A 254 1.47 4.61 -13.44
CA CYS A 254 2.09 3.30 -13.60
C CYS A 254 1.16 2.32 -14.35
N LEU A 255 -0.10 2.22 -13.91
CA LEU A 255 -1.10 1.34 -14.51
C LEU A 255 -1.42 1.75 -15.95
N SER A 256 -1.67 3.04 -16.19
CA SER A 256 -1.91 3.58 -17.53
C SER A 256 -0.76 3.28 -18.48
N ARG A 257 0.49 3.45 -18.02
CA ARG A 257 1.68 3.13 -18.83
C ARG A 257 1.71 1.64 -19.18
N PHE A 258 1.47 0.77 -18.21
CA PHE A 258 1.42 -0.68 -18.43
C PHE A 258 0.33 -1.09 -19.42
N PHE A 259 -0.92 -0.71 -19.20
CA PHE A 259 -2.04 -1.15 -20.05
C PHE A 259 -1.94 -0.61 -21.48
N ARG A 260 -1.46 0.63 -21.68
CA ARG A 260 -1.19 1.18 -23.03
C ARG A 260 -0.08 0.40 -23.74
N THR A 261 1.02 0.14 -23.04
CA THR A 261 2.16 -0.61 -23.60
C THR A 261 1.75 -2.05 -23.93
N ARG A 262 0.96 -2.70 -23.06
CA ARG A 262 0.41 -4.04 -23.29
C ARG A 262 -0.48 -4.09 -24.53
N ALA A 263 -1.23 -3.03 -24.81
CA ALA A 263 -2.07 -2.91 -26.00
C ALA A 263 -1.29 -2.51 -27.28
N GLY A 264 0.04 -2.36 -27.20
CA GLY A 264 0.88 -1.96 -28.34
C GLY A 264 0.93 -0.44 -28.59
N TRP A 265 0.40 0.38 -27.69
CA TRP A 265 0.46 1.84 -27.78
C TRP A 265 1.65 2.37 -26.95
N THR A 266 2.64 2.99 -27.59
CA THR A 266 3.81 3.58 -26.92
C THR A 266 3.71 5.08 -26.74
#